data_AF-A0A7S2A473-F1
#
_entry.id   AF-A0A7S2A473-F1
#
_cell.length_a   1.000
_cell.length_b   1.000
_cell.length_c   1.000
_cell.angle_alpha   90.00
_cell.angle_beta   90.00
_cell.angle_gamma   90.00
#
_symmetry.space_group_name_H-M   'P 1'
#
loop_
_entity.id
_entity.type
_entity.pdbx_description
1 polymer ?
#
loop_
_entity_poly.entity_id
_entity_poly.type
_entity_poly.pdbx_seq_one_letter_code
_entity_poly.pdbx_strand_id
1 'polypeptide(L)'
;AGDPDWIPENVPGKIVLNEVELAAQVAALGNLEEKWRKERMQKEYDEARILGWTARAETYNGRFAMFFLVVGLLTEYWTGVTIPGQIEEMLRVGGFIGPDY
;
A
#
# COMPACT_ATOMS: atom_id res chain seq x y z
N ALA A 1 -16.65 8.25 31.67
CA ALA A 1 -16.16 9.40 32.45
C ALA A 1 -14.74 9.05 32.87
N GLY A 2 -13.74 9.70 32.27
CA GLY A 2 -12.33 9.53 32.67
C GLY A 2 -12.01 10.54 33.76
N ASP A 3 -11.25 10.11 34.77
CA ASP A 3 -10.90 10.95 35.92
C ASP A 3 -10.29 12.30 35.49
N PRO A 4 -10.76 13.43 36.06
CA PRO A 4 -10.23 14.75 35.74
C PRO A 4 -8.83 15.02 36.33
N ASP A 5 -8.30 14.12 37.15
CA ASP A 5 -7.24 14.43 38.13
C ASP A 5 -5.86 13.78 37.83
N TRP A 6 -5.51 13.61 36.56
CA TRP A 6 -4.22 13.02 36.16
C TRP A 6 -3.12 14.05 35.86
N ILE A 7 -3.42 15.36 35.94
CA ILE A 7 -2.46 16.43 35.62
C ILE A 7 -1.82 16.93 36.92
N PRO A 8 -0.52 16.64 37.18
CA PRO A 8 0.14 17.14 38.38
C PRO A 8 0.27 18.67 38.34
N GLU A 9 -0.33 19.35 39.32
CA GLU A 9 -0.42 20.82 39.41
C GLU A 9 0.93 21.53 39.58
N ASN A 10 2.02 20.82 39.92
CA ASN A 10 3.32 21.47 40.10
C ASN A 10 4.49 20.50 39.89
N VAL A 11 4.99 20.43 38.65
CA VAL A 11 6.21 19.71 38.31
C VAL A 11 7.36 20.72 38.17
N PRO A 12 8.43 20.63 38.99
CA PRO A 12 9.54 21.57 38.92
C PRO A 12 10.13 21.67 37.51
N GLY A 13 10.26 22.89 36.99
CA GLY A 13 10.81 23.15 35.64
C GLY A 13 9.79 23.13 34.49
N LYS A 14 8.48 23.01 34.77
CA LYS A 14 7.42 23.15 33.77
C LYS A 14 6.57 24.40 34.01
N ILE A 15 6.12 25.04 32.93
CA ILE A 15 5.22 26.19 32.99
C ILE A 15 3.82 25.67 33.35
N VAL A 16 3.24 26.16 34.45
CA VAL A 16 1.85 25.88 34.82
C VAL A 16 0.97 26.76 33.93
N LEU A 17 0.25 26.13 33.01
CA LEU A 17 -0.65 26.81 32.07
C LEU A 17 -1.99 27.10 32.76
N ASN A 18 -2.61 28.24 32.44
CA ASN A 18 -3.96 28.53 32.89
C ASN A 18 -4.95 27.53 32.23
N GLU A 19 -6.03 27.17 32.91
CA GLU A 19 -7.02 26.17 32.45
C GLU A 19 -7.55 26.47 31.04
N VAL A 20 -7.76 27.75 30.71
CA VAL A 20 -8.21 28.20 29.39
C VAL A 20 -7.15 27.96 28.31
N GLU A 21 -5.88 28.22 28.60
CA GLU A 21 -4.77 28.01 27.68
C GLU A 21 -4.48 26.52 27.47
N LEU A 22 -4.60 25.72 28.54
CA LEU A 22 -4.48 24.27 28.49
C LEU A 22 -5.59 23.67 27.63
N ALA A 23 -6.84 24.08 27.84
CA ALA A 23 -7.97 23.64 27.03
C ALA A 23 -7.77 23.98 25.54
N ALA A 24 -7.26 25.19 25.23
CA ALA A 24 -6.96 25.59 23.87
C ALA A 24 -5.84 24.72 23.22
N GLN A 25 -4.78 24.41 23.98
CA GLN A 25 -3.71 23.54 23.50
C GLN A 25 -4.17 22.09 23.29
N VAL A 26 -4.97 21.54 24.21
CA VAL A 26 -5.55 20.19 24.06
C VAL A 26 -6.46 20.12 22.84
N ALA A 27 -7.29 21.14 22.60
CA ALA A 27 -8.12 21.20 21.39
C ALA A 27 -7.28 21.29 20.11
N ALA A 28 -6.22 22.11 20.10
CA ALA A 28 -5.31 22.21 18.96
C ALA A 28 -4.57 20.89 18.68
N LEU A 29 -4.10 20.20 19.73
CA LEU A 29 -3.46 18.90 19.62
C LEU A 29 -4.43 17.82 19.12
N GLY A 30 -5.66 17.79 19.62
CA GLY A 30 -6.70 16.86 19.15
C GLY A 30 -7.01 17.03 17.66
N ASN A 31 -7.05 18.28 17.18
CA ASN A 31 -7.25 18.57 15.74
C ASN A 31 -6.09 18.04 14.88
N LEU A 32 -4.84 18.20 15.34
CA LEU A 32 -3.66 17.69 14.65
C LEU A 32 -3.62 16.17 14.65
N GLU A 33 -3.92 15.54 15.79
CA GLU A 33 -3.99 14.09 15.91
C GLU A 33 -5.02 13.51 14.93
N GLU A 34 -6.21 14.10 14.87
CA GLU A 34 -7.26 13.63 13.97
C GLU A 34 -6.85 13.77 12.49
N LYS A 35 -6.20 14.88 12.13
CA LYS A 35 -5.67 15.07 10.77
C LYS A 35 -4.67 13.98 10.40
N TRP A 36 -3.66 13.74 11.23
CA TRP A 36 -2.64 12.74 10.95
C TRP A 36 -3.18 11.32 11.00
N ARG A 37 -4.15 11.03 11.86
CA ARG A 37 -4.86 9.74 11.87
C ARG A 37 -5.59 9.50 10.55
N LYS A 38 -6.32 10.50 10.03
CA LYS A 38 -6.99 10.40 8.73
C LYS A 38 -6.00 10.19 7.59
N GLU A 39 -4.90 10.95 7.56
CA GLU A 39 -3.85 10.79 6.55
C GLU A 39 -3.20 9.40 6.58
N ARG A 40 -2.91 8.86 7.77
CA ARG A 40 -2.37 7.50 7.90
C ARG A 40 -3.34 6.45 7.41
N MET A 41 -4.61 6.51 7.83
CA MET A 41 -5.62 5.56 7.37
C MET A 41 -5.76 5.58 5.85
N GLN A 42 -5.77 6.77 5.23
CA GLN A 42 -5.83 6.88 3.76
C GLN A 42 -4.63 6.22 3.08
N LYS A 43 -3.41 6.47 3.58
CA LYS A 43 -2.21 5.80 3.06
C LYS A 43 -2.28 4.28 3.21
N GLU A 44 -2.72 3.78 4.36
CA GLU A 44 -2.89 2.35 4.60
C GLU A 44 -3.94 1.74 3.66
N TYR A 45 -5.04 2.43 3.40
CA TYR A 45 -6.05 1.99 2.43
C TYR A 45 -5.51 1.96 1.00
N ASP A 46 -4.79 3.00 0.59
CA ASP A 46 -4.20 3.09 -0.75
C ASP A 46 -3.09 2.05 -0.95
N GLU A 47 -2.29 1.79 0.09
CA GLU A 47 -1.29 0.71 0.08
C GLU A 47 -1.95 -0.67 0.06
N ALA A 48 -3.00 -0.89 0.85
CA ALA A 48 -3.75 -2.14 0.86
C ALA A 48 -4.48 -2.42 -0.46
N ARG A 49 -4.67 -1.40 -1.31
CA ARG A 49 -5.32 -1.54 -2.61
C ARG A 49 -4.36 -2.13 -3.65
N ILE A 50 -4.39 -3.46 -3.74
CA ILE A 50 -3.59 -4.25 -4.70
C ILE A 50 -4.26 -4.33 -6.08
N LEU A 51 -5.58 -4.12 -6.16
CA LEU A 51 -6.37 -4.21 -7.40
C LEU A 51 -6.82 -2.82 -7.88
N GLY A 52 -6.90 -2.65 -9.21
CA GLY A 52 -7.31 -1.40 -9.86
C GLY A 52 -6.14 -0.56 -10.38
N TRP A 53 -6.44 0.68 -10.80
CA TRP A 53 -5.45 1.64 -11.32
C TRP A 53 -4.74 2.35 -10.16
N THR A 54 -3.86 1.62 -9.47
CA THR A 54 -3.01 2.17 -8.41
C THR A 54 -1.54 2.09 -8.80
N ALA A 55 -0.72 3.03 -8.32
CA ALA A 55 0.72 3.04 -8.59
C ALA A 55 1.41 1.72 -8.18
N ARG A 56 0.92 1.08 -7.10
CA ARG A 56 1.41 -0.22 -6.64
C ARG A 56 1.08 -1.32 -7.66
N ALA A 57 -0.18 -1.40 -8.13
CA ALA A 57 -0.59 -2.38 -9.13
C ALA A 57 0.18 -2.18 -10.46
N GLU A 58 0.35 -0.94 -10.90
CA GLU A 58 1.13 -0.60 -12.10
C GLU A 58 2.59 -1.02 -11.96
N THR A 59 3.21 -0.79 -10.81
CA THR A 59 4.60 -1.20 -10.55
C THR A 59 4.75 -2.71 -10.60
N TYR A 60 3.84 -3.47 -10.00
CA TYR A 60 3.87 -4.93 -10.04
C TYR A 60 3.65 -5.45 -11.46
N ASN A 61 2.61 -4.98 -12.14
CA ASN A 61 2.31 -5.38 -13.52
C ASN A 61 3.47 -5.06 -14.47
N GLY A 62 4.09 -3.89 -14.33
CA GLY A 62 5.28 -3.50 -15.09
C GLY A 62 6.47 -4.42 -14.84
N ARG A 63 6.73 -4.79 -13.57
CA ARG A 63 7.81 -5.74 -13.23
C ARG A 63 7.57 -7.11 -13.83
N PHE A 64 6.34 -7.63 -13.73
CA PHE A 64 5.99 -8.90 -14.35
C PHE A 64 6.10 -8.84 -15.87
N ALA A 65 5.64 -7.76 -16.51
CA ALA A 65 5.79 -7.58 -17.95
C ALA A 65 7.26 -7.57 -18.39
N MET A 66 8.13 -6.81 -17.69
CA MET A 66 9.56 -6.80 -17.97
C MET A 66 10.20 -8.18 -17.77
N PHE A 67 9.83 -8.89 -16.70
CA PHE A 67 10.32 -10.23 -16.42
C PHE A 67 9.93 -11.23 -17.53
N PHE A 68 8.64 -11.30 -17.87
CA PHE A 68 8.14 -12.22 -18.90
C PHE A 68 8.62 -11.86 -20.30
N LEU A 69 8.87 -10.58 -20.58
CA LEU A 69 9.50 -10.19 -21.84
C LEU A 69 10.93 -10.75 -21.93
N VAL A 70 11.75 -10.54 -20.89
CA VAL A 70 13.14 -11.00 -20.89
C VAL A 70 13.21 -12.53 -20.93
N VAL A 71 12.44 -13.21 -20.08
CA VAL A 71 12.40 -14.67 -20.05
C VAL A 71 11.81 -15.24 -21.34
N GLY A 72 10.74 -14.64 -21.87
CA GLY A 72 10.12 -15.07 -23.13
C GLY A 72 11.08 -14.97 -24.32
N LEU A 73 11.84 -13.88 -24.41
CA LEU A 73 12.89 -13.71 -25.42
C LEU A 73 14.03 -14.72 -25.24
N LEU A 74 14.45 -15.00 -24.01
CA LEU A 74 15.46 -16.03 -23.74
C LEU A 74 14.93 -17.41 -24.13
N THR A 75 13.71 -17.75 -23.75
CA THR A 75 13.08 -19.03 -24.12
C THR A 75 12.97 -19.18 -25.63
N GLU A 76 12.59 -18.12 -26.34
CA GLU A 76 12.55 -18.11 -27.80
C GLU A 76 13.94 -18.33 -28.41
N TYR A 77 14.97 -17.68 -27.85
CA TYR A 77 16.36 -17.86 -28.29
C TYR A 77 16.85 -19.32 -28.12
N TRP A 78 16.47 -19.99 -27.03
CA TRP A 78 16.95 -21.35 -26.74
C TRP A 78 16.11 -22.45 -27.39
N THR A 79 14.79 -22.28 -27.48
CA THR A 79 13.85 -23.31 -27.94
C THR A 79 13.40 -23.13 -29.38
N GLY A 80 13.54 -21.92 -29.94
CA GLY A 80 12.98 -21.54 -31.23
C GLY A 80 11.46 -21.31 -31.22
N VAL A 81 10.77 -21.46 -30.08
CA VAL A 81 9.33 -21.22 -29.95
C VAL A 81 9.06 -19.74 -29.69
N THR A 82 8.27 -19.12 -30.55
CA THR A 82 7.93 -17.68 -30.45
C THR A 82 7.11 -17.39 -29.19
N ILE A 83 7.19 -16.16 -28.66
CA ILE A 83 6.40 -15.75 -27.49
C ILE A 83 4.89 -16.05 -27.64
N PRO A 84 4.21 -15.79 -28.78
CA PRO A 84 2.82 -16.20 -28.96
C PRO A 84 2.60 -17.72 -28.88
N GLY A 85 3.53 -18.51 -29.44
CA GLY A 85 3.50 -19.96 -29.36
C GLY A 85 3.70 -20.47 -27.93
N GLN A 86 4.53 -19.80 -27.13
CA GLN A 86 4.70 -20.11 -25.70
C GLN A 86 3.37 -19.92 -24.94
N ILE A 87 2.61 -18.85 -25.25
CA ILE A 87 1.29 -18.61 -24.64
C ILE A 87 0.28 -19.68 -25.07
N GLU A 88 0.27 -20.04 -26.34
CA GLU A 88 -0.61 -21.10 -26.86
C GLU A 88 -0.32 -22.43 -26.16
N GLU A 89 0.94 -22.80 -26.00
CA GLU A 89 1.35 -24.02 -25.30
C GLU A 89 0.93 -23.98 -23.82
N MET A 90 1.11 -22.84 -23.15
CA MET A 90 0.62 -22.67 -21.77
C MET A 90 -0.90 -22.83 -21.67
N LEU A 91 -1.67 -22.32 -22.63
CA LEU A 91 -3.12 -22.47 -22.69
C LEU A 91 -3.53 -23.93 -22.99
N ARG A 92 -2.77 -24.63 -23.83
CA ARG A 92 -2.97 -26.05 -24.16
C ARG A 92 -2.70 -26.94 -22.95
N VAL A 93 -1.55 -26.77 -22.29
CA VAL A 93 -1.21 -27.48 -21.05
C VAL A 93 -2.20 -27.15 -19.92
N GLY A 94 -2.67 -25.90 -19.86
CA GLY A 94 -3.70 -25.45 -18.92
C GLY A 94 -5.11 -25.97 -19.22
N GLY A 95 -5.32 -26.66 -20.35
CA GLY A 95 -6.61 -27.23 -20.74
C GLY A 95 -7.63 -26.25 -21.33
N PHE A 96 -7.20 -25.04 -21.70
CA PHE A 96 -8.05 -24.04 -22.37
C PHE A 96 -8.17 -24.28 -23.88
N ILE A 97 -7.15 -24.91 -24.48
CA ILE A 97 -7.10 -25.27 -25.90
C ILE A 97 -6.92 -26.79 -25.99
N GLY A 98 -7.71 -27.44 -26.85
CA GLY A 98 -7.63 -28.88 -27.07
C GLY A 98 -6.34 -29.28 -27.81
N PRO A 99 -5.90 -30.54 -27.70
CA PRO A 99 -4.86 -31.08 -28.58
C PRO A 99 -5.33 -31.02 -30.03
N ASP A 100 -4.49 -30.51 -30.93
CA ASP A 100 -4.73 -30.60 -32.37
C ASP A 100 -4.34 -32.02 -32.80
N TYR A 101 -5.34 -32.86 -33.07
CA TYR A 101 -5.20 -34.17 -33.71
C TYR A 101 -5.52 -34.07 -35.19
#